data_AF-A0AA37S7J1-F1
#
_entry.id   AF-A0AA37S7J1-F1
#
_cell.length_a   1.000
_cell.length_b   1.000
_cell.length_c   1.000
_cell.angle_alpha   90.00
_cell.angle_beta   90.00
_cell.angle_gamma   90.00
#
_symmetry.space_group_name_H-M   'P 1'
#
loop_
_entity.id
_entity.type
_entity.pdbx_description
1 polymer ?
#
loop_
_entity_poly.entity_id
_entity_poly.type
_entity_poly.pdbx_seq_one_letter_code
_entity_poly.pdbx_strand_id
1 'polypeptide(L)'
;MFGKKDKVQSPKAPVKGATRKGATRPSASPKAASPKAGAVSAKTPAPSAAKTPKAGNKKSGSLRKPSSFSTLIQYHRECLKASRTRLTDGRLATAMTSALVAVSLTLPMLLLLVVSNLQQLTTGWQDQLSLSVYLDSGMADAQSLKVVNQVQSLESVDSVTLISPEQGLEEFQGVAGAELLSLFESNPLPAVIEVVPRLDVEDEQYPLRMRELVRQLEALNGVDEVSYDLQWVQRLINYVGLAERFALLIGILLALAAVLAISNSIRLEIENRRQEIIVIKLVGGTDSFIRLPFLYSGFWYGVLGATLATVCLWLIGLWLSPFVSRLLSLYSSDVVVNYLGLVDVLKLYLCSVILAVTGAWLAVYRHLGEIEPE
;
A
#
# COMPACT_ATOMS: atom_id res chain seq x y z
N MET A 1 -62.57 -11.40 13.61
CA MET A 1 -62.82 -10.02 14.08
C MET A 1 -61.90 -9.10 13.30
N PHE A 2 -62.44 -8.39 12.29
CA PHE A 2 -62.65 -6.92 12.28
C PHE A 2 -61.32 -6.15 12.33
N GLY A 3 -60.95 -5.24 11.43
CA GLY A 3 -61.62 -4.48 10.37
C GLY A 3 -60.71 -3.25 10.15
N LYS A 4 -60.17 -3.01 8.95
CA LYS A 4 -60.69 -2.07 7.94
C LYS A 4 -60.71 -0.58 8.36
N LYS A 5 -60.18 0.24 7.44
CA LYS A 5 -60.65 1.59 7.01
C LYS A 5 -60.24 2.78 7.89
N ASP A 6 -60.06 4.00 7.38
CA ASP A 6 -60.09 4.66 6.05
C ASP A 6 -59.38 6.02 6.32
N LYS A 7 -58.49 6.52 5.45
CA LYS A 7 -58.77 7.41 4.31
C LYS A 7 -59.49 8.72 4.69
N VAL A 8 -59.01 9.84 4.11
CA VAL A 8 -59.68 11.11 3.71
C VAL A 8 -58.73 12.29 4.03
N GLN A 9 -58.45 13.30 3.22
CA GLN A 9 -58.65 13.63 1.80
C GLN A 9 -57.99 15.02 1.59
N SER A 10 -57.37 15.25 0.43
CA SER A 10 -57.10 16.58 -0.15
C SER A 10 -58.44 17.32 -0.44
N PRO A 11 -58.58 18.46 -1.18
CA PRO A 11 -57.63 19.23 -2.01
C PRO A 11 -57.83 20.77 -2.04
N LYS A 12 -56.97 21.51 -2.76
CA LYS A 12 -57.31 22.46 -3.86
C LYS A 12 -56.28 23.60 -4.03
N ALA A 13 -55.71 23.67 -5.25
CA ALA A 13 -55.22 24.90 -5.91
C ALA A 13 -56.44 25.69 -6.48
N PRO A 14 -56.32 26.70 -7.39
CA PRO A 14 -55.17 27.50 -7.90
C PRO A 14 -55.48 29.03 -8.03
N VAL A 15 -54.60 29.82 -8.70
CA VAL A 15 -54.92 30.79 -9.81
C VAL A 15 -54.27 32.20 -9.76
N LYS A 16 -53.57 32.54 -10.88
CA LYS A 16 -53.26 33.85 -11.57
C LYS A 16 -52.54 34.98 -10.79
N GLY A 17 -51.64 35.79 -11.36
CA GLY A 17 -51.26 36.08 -12.75
C GLY A 17 -51.34 37.59 -13.03
N ALA A 18 -50.23 38.25 -13.41
CA ALA A 18 -50.13 39.49 -14.22
C ALA A 18 -48.65 39.98 -14.19
N THR A 19 -47.85 39.98 -15.28
CA THR A 19 -47.72 40.98 -16.38
C THR A 19 -47.70 42.44 -15.88
N ARG A 20 -46.79 43.37 -16.25
CA ARG A 20 -46.27 43.71 -17.59
C ARG A 20 -45.29 44.91 -17.50
N LYS A 21 -44.30 44.99 -18.43
CA LYS A 21 -43.67 46.18 -19.10
C LYS A 21 -43.01 47.29 -18.23
N GLY A 22 -41.91 47.95 -18.61
CA GLY A 22 -41.21 48.10 -19.88
C GLY A 22 -40.95 49.60 -20.17
N ALA A 23 -39.71 49.93 -20.59
CA ALA A 23 -39.22 51.20 -21.16
C ALA A 23 -39.04 52.37 -20.16
N THR A 24 -38.05 53.26 -20.24
CA THR A 24 -37.40 53.94 -21.38
C THR A 24 -36.02 54.54 -20.98
N ARG A 25 -35.08 54.62 -21.94
CA ARG A 25 -33.95 55.58 -22.00
C ARG A 25 -34.47 56.87 -22.68
N PRO A 26 -33.85 58.07 -22.56
CA PRO A 26 -32.66 58.37 -23.38
C PRO A 26 -31.67 59.47 -22.88
N SER A 27 -30.54 59.54 -23.59
CA SER A 27 -29.74 60.71 -24.00
C SER A 27 -29.11 61.67 -22.97
N ALA A 28 -27.78 61.81 -23.02
CA ALA A 28 -27.10 62.99 -23.59
C ALA A 28 -25.56 62.85 -23.50
N SER A 29 -24.87 63.04 -24.63
CA SER A 29 -23.50 63.57 -24.69
C SER A 29 -23.60 65.00 -25.23
N PRO A 30 -22.63 65.91 -24.99
CA PRO A 30 -21.57 66.06 -25.99
C PRO A 30 -20.19 66.59 -25.50
N LYS A 31 -19.18 66.29 -26.33
CA LYS A 31 -18.00 67.09 -26.76
C LYS A 31 -16.85 67.49 -25.81
N ALA A 32 -15.66 67.11 -26.33
CA ALA A 32 -14.44 67.91 -26.55
C ALA A 32 -13.41 68.09 -25.42
N ALA A 33 -12.20 67.53 -25.61
CA ALA A 33 -10.94 68.27 -25.77
C ALA A 33 -9.72 67.34 -25.61
N SER A 34 -8.92 67.19 -26.67
CA SER A 34 -7.46 67.00 -26.61
C SER A 34 -6.81 68.39 -26.79
N PRO A 35 -5.49 68.64 -26.61
CA PRO A 35 -4.36 67.69 -26.53
C PRO A 35 -3.27 68.06 -25.49
N LYS A 36 -2.22 67.21 -25.34
CA LYS A 36 -0.83 67.70 -25.27
C LYS A 36 0.19 66.58 -25.49
N ALA A 37 1.13 66.91 -26.36
CA ALA A 37 2.25 66.10 -26.81
C ALA A 37 3.32 65.95 -25.73
N GLY A 38 3.92 64.77 -25.67
CA GLY A 38 5.17 64.49 -24.98
C GLY A 38 6.06 63.66 -25.92
N ALA A 39 7.01 64.33 -26.55
CA ALA A 39 8.03 63.72 -27.37
C ALA A 39 9.08 63.04 -26.48
N VAL A 40 9.37 61.75 -26.70
CA VAL A 40 10.64 61.14 -26.26
C VAL A 40 11.13 60.16 -27.32
N SER A 41 12.08 60.68 -28.11
CA SER A 41 13.33 60.09 -28.59
C SER A 41 13.39 58.56 -28.84
N ALA A 42 13.52 58.24 -30.13
CA ALA A 42 13.99 56.96 -30.64
C ALA A 42 15.45 56.71 -30.25
N LYS A 43 15.76 55.48 -29.78
CA LYS A 43 17.13 54.95 -29.76
C LYS A 43 17.13 53.46 -30.04
N THR A 44 17.10 53.14 -31.33
CA THR A 44 17.49 51.83 -31.88
C THR A 44 19.01 51.74 -31.92
N PRO A 45 19.67 50.72 -31.35
CA PRO A 45 21.04 50.39 -31.71
C PRO A 45 21.04 49.48 -32.93
N ALA A 46 21.78 49.89 -33.96
CA ALA A 46 22.04 49.14 -35.18
C ALA A 46 22.72 47.77 -34.92
N PRO A 47 22.53 46.79 -35.82
CA PRO A 47 23.27 45.52 -35.76
C PRO A 47 24.75 45.76 -36.11
N SER A 48 25.63 45.31 -35.21
CA SER A 48 27.08 45.26 -35.44
C SER A 48 27.38 44.34 -36.64
N ALA A 49 28.04 44.91 -37.64
CA ALA A 49 28.48 44.23 -38.85
C ALA A 49 29.27 42.95 -38.54
N ALA A 50 28.74 41.81 -38.99
CA ALA A 50 29.44 40.55 -38.98
C ALA A 50 30.59 40.58 -40.00
N LYS A 51 31.82 40.39 -39.52
CA LYS A 51 32.99 40.08 -40.37
C LYS A 51 32.76 38.73 -41.04
N THR A 52 32.74 38.73 -42.37
CA THR A 52 32.81 37.53 -43.21
C THR A 52 34.13 36.78 -42.96
N PRO A 53 34.12 35.50 -42.57
CA PRO A 53 35.33 34.69 -42.63
C PRO A 53 35.53 34.19 -44.06
N LYS A 54 36.75 34.42 -44.55
CA LYS A 54 37.28 33.98 -45.85
C LYS A 54 37.01 32.49 -46.11
N ALA A 55 36.62 32.20 -47.34
CA ALA A 55 36.57 30.84 -47.89
C ALA A 55 37.96 30.18 -47.79
N GLY A 56 38.09 29.24 -46.87
CA GLY A 56 39.24 28.36 -46.69
C GLY A 56 38.87 26.93 -47.07
N ASN A 57 39.43 26.48 -48.19
CA ASN A 57 39.27 25.15 -48.76
C ASN A 57 39.91 24.05 -47.88
N LYS A 58 39.41 22.81 -47.99
CA LYS A 58 39.89 21.51 -47.42
C LYS A 58 39.43 21.27 -45.97
N LYS A 59 38.84 20.12 -45.57
CA LYS A 59 38.89 18.73 -46.06
C LYS A 59 37.54 18.03 -45.79
N SER A 60 37.13 17.12 -46.67
CA SER A 60 36.08 16.12 -46.41
C SER A 60 36.50 15.25 -45.22
N GLY A 61 36.08 15.64 -44.03
CA GLY A 61 36.15 14.81 -42.85
C GLY A 61 35.00 13.82 -42.92
N SER A 62 35.32 12.56 -43.24
CA SER A 62 34.46 11.42 -42.97
C SER A 62 33.70 11.64 -41.67
N LEU A 63 32.37 11.71 -41.75
CA LEU A 63 31.47 11.78 -40.60
C LEU A 63 31.71 10.51 -39.77
N ARG A 64 32.62 10.61 -38.80
CA ARG A 64 32.83 9.60 -37.77
C ARG A 64 31.46 9.36 -37.13
N LYS A 65 30.88 8.18 -37.35
CA LYS A 65 29.75 7.69 -36.57
C LYS A 65 30.08 7.93 -35.09
N PRO A 66 29.26 8.65 -34.32
CA PRO A 66 29.53 8.83 -32.91
C PRO A 66 29.26 7.49 -32.22
N SER A 67 30.26 6.62 -32.17
CA SER A 67 30.29 5.55 -31.19
C SER A 67 30.72 6.17 -29.87
N SER A 68 29.82 6.30 -28.90
CA SER A 68 30.27 6.31 -27.52
C SER A 68 29.13 6.21 -26.53
N PHE A 69 29.17 5.17 -25.70
CA PHE A 69 28.46 5.11 -24.42
C PHE A 69 28.64 6.41 -23.60
N SER A 70 29.78 7.11 -23.77
CA SER A 70 30.06 8.40 -23.10
C SER A 70 29.17 9.56 -23.56
N THR A 71 28.81 9.68 -24.85
CA THR A 71 27.87 10.70 -25.34
C THR A 71 26.44 10.39 -24.89
N LEU A 72 26.07 9.11 -24.82
CA LEU A 72 24.80 8.67 -24.24
C LEU A 72 24.73 9.02 -22.73
N ILE A 73 25.78 8.74 -21.96
CA ILE A 73 25.86 9.11 -20.54
C ILE A 73 25.81 10.63 -20.34
N GLN A 74 26.52 11.40 -21.16
CA GLN A 74 26.47 12.87 -21.09
C GLN A 74 25.05 13.38 -21.35
N TYR A 75 24.38 12.82 -22.36
CA TYR A 75 22.98 13.14 -22.66
C TYR A 75 22.04 12.81 -21.50
N HIS A 76 22.17 11.63 -20.88
CA HIS A 76 21.39 11.28 -19.67
C HIS A 76 21.71 12.19 -18.48
N ARG A 77 22.97 12.61 -18.29
CA ARG A 77 23.36 13.54 -17.20
C ARG A 77 22.80 14.94 -17.41
N GLU A 78 22.78 15.42 -18.65
CA GLU A 78 22.16 16.71 -18.98
C GLU A 78 20.64 16.65 -18.81
N CYS A 79 19.99 15.57 -19.23
CA CYS A 79 18.56 15.35 -18.97
C CYS A 79 18.27 15.28 -17.46
N LEU A 80 19.10 14.62 -16.67
CA LEU A 80 18.93 14.52 -15.21
C LEU A 80 19.08 15.89 -14.52
N LYS A 81 20.04 16.71 -14.97
CA LYS A 81 20.22 18.08 -14.46
C LYS A 81 19.04 18.96 -14.86
N ALA A 82 18.62 18.89 -16.12
CA ALA A 82 17.51 19.65 -16.67
C ALA A 82 16.18 19.28 -15.99
N SER A 83 15.94 17.99 -15.70
CA SER A 83 14.75 17.56 -14.97
C SER A 83 14.77 18.05 -13.53
N ARG A 84 15.94 18.05 -12.87
CA ARG A 84 16.09 18.60 -11.51
C ARG A 84 15.75 20.09 -11.45
N THR A 85 16.25 20.89 -12.39
CA THR A 85 15.93 22.33 -12.45
C THR A 85 14.44 22.57 -12.71
N ARG A 86 13.81 21.75 -13.56
CA ARG A 86 12.35 21.84 -13.83
C ARG A 86 11.51 21.60 -12.58
N LEU A 87 11.86 20.61 -11.77
CA LEU A 87 11.19 20.33 -10.49
C LEU A 87 11.33 21.48 -9.51
N THR A 88 12.49 22.16 -9.50
CA THR A 88 12.72 23.31 -8.63
C THR A 88 12.06 24.60 -9.09
N ASP A 89 11.63 24.70 -10.35
CA ASP A 89 10.87 25.85 -10.85
C ASP A 89 9.37 25.66 -10.59
N GLY A 90 8.88 24.42 -10.71
CA GLY A 90 7.51 24.01 -10.38
C GLY A 90 7.36 23.41 -8.97
N ARG A 91 7.92 24.06 -7.93
CA ARG A 91 8.07 23.47 -6.58
C ARG A 91 6.76 22.98 -5.97
N LEU A 92 5.69 23.76 -6.11
CA LEU A 92 4.38 23.41 -5.52
C LEU A 92 3.74 22.21 -6.23
N ALA A 93 3.72 22.22 -7.56
CA ALA A 93 3.20 21.10 -8.35
C ALA A 93 4.00 19.81 -8.10
N THR A 94 5.32 19.95 -7.99
CA THR A 94 6.22 18.84 -7.65
C THR A 94 5.94 18.29 -6.26
N ALA A 95 5.86 19.18 -5.25
CA ALA A 95 5.57 18.78 -3.88
C ALA A 95 4.22 18.06 -3.78
N MET A 96 3.16 18.61 -4.38
CA MET A 96 1.84 18.01 -4.39
C MET A 96 1.81 16.64 -5.08
N THR A 97 2.44 16.52 -6.25
CA THR A 97 2.50 15.24 -6.98
C THR A 97 3.30 14.21 -6.18
N SER A 98 4.46 14.59 -5.63
CA SER A 98 5.28 13.70 -4.80
C SER A 98 4.57 13.28 -3.50
N ALA A 99 3.81 14.18 -2.87
CA ALA A 99 3.06 13.89 -1.66
C ALA A 99 1.91 12.91 -1.95
N LEU A 100 1.20 13.10 -3.07
CA LEU A 100 0.17 12.17 -3.50
C LEU A 100 0.75 10.78 -3.78
N VAL A 101 1.87 10.69 -4.49
CA VAL A 101 2.59 9.42 -4.72
C VAL A 101 3.01 8.79 -3.40
N ALA A 102 3.52 9.60 -2.46
CA ALA A 102 3.90 9.12 -1.14
C ALA A 102 2.70 8.54 -0.38
N VAL A 103 1.55 9.21 -0.38
CA VAL A 103 0.32 8.70 0.26
C VAL A 103 -0.16 7.41 -0.40
N SER A 104 -0.18 7.36 -1.74
CA SER A 104 -0.55 6.16 -2.50
C SER A 104 0.33 4.95 -2.19
N LEU A 105 1.58 5.15 -1.79
CA LEU A 105 2.52 4.08 -1.43
C LEU A 105 2.52 3.77 0.07
N THR A 106 2.40 4.78 0.91
CA THR A 106 2.45 4.66 2.38
C THR A 106 1.28 3.83 2.89
N LEU A 107 0.06 4.12 2.41
CA LEU A 107 -1.15 3.43 2.87
C LEU A 107 -1.11 1.91 2.67
N PRO A 108 -0.89 1.38 1.44
CA PRO A 108 -0.87 -0.06 1.24
C PRO A 108 0.34 -0.71 1.88
N MET A 109 1.51 -0.04 1.90
CA MET A 109 2.69 -0.57 2.57
C MET A 109 2.49 -0.68 4.08
N LEU A 110 1.85 0.32 4.70
CA LEU A 110 1.51 0.28 6.12
C LEU A 110 0.54 -0.87 6.41
N LEU A 111 -0.48 -1.05 5.57
CA LEU A 111 -1.46 -2.12 5.75
C LEU A 111 -0.81 -3.50 5.59
N LEU A 112 0.05 -3.69 4.59
CA LEU A 112 0.81 -4.93 4.42
C LEU A 112 1.75 -5.19 5.60
N LEU A 113 2.41 -4.15 6.12
CA LEU A 113 3.26 -4.28 7.31
C LEU A 113 2.44 -4.75 8.52
N VAL A 114 1.27 -4.15 8.76
CA VAL A 114 0.37 -4.57 9.85
C VAL A 114 -0.07 -6.02 9.66
N VAL A 115 -0.52 -6.41 8.46
CA VAL A 115 -0.95 -7.78 8.17
C VAL A 115 0.19 -8.78 8.37
N SER A 116 1.41 -8.47 7.91
CA SER A 116 2.58 -9.35 8.09
C SER A 116 2.96 -9.52 9.57
N ASN A 117 2.83 -8.46 10.38
CA ASN A 117 3.04 -8.57 11.83
C ASN A 117 1.92 -9.40 12.48
N LEU A 118 0.68 -9.28 12.04
CA LEU A 118 -0.42 -10.14 12.50
C LEU A 118 -0.19 -11.62 12.13
N GLN A 119 0.28 -11.90 10.92
CA GLN A 119 0.64 -13.26 10.48
C GLN A 119 1.74 -13.87 11.37
N GLN A 120 2.75 -13.07 11.72
CA GLN A 120 3.82 -13.50 12.62
C GLN A 120 3.32 -13.77 14.05
N LEU A 121 2.38 -12.95 14.54
CA LEU A 121 1.74 -13.20 15.83
C LEU A 121 0.92 -14.50 15.81
N THR A 122 0.20 -14.79 14.72
CA THR A 122 -0.61 -16.01 14.60
C THR A 122 0.24 -17.27 14.42
N THR A 123 1.40 -17.18 13.75
CA THR A 123 2.32 -18.32 13.60
C THR A 123 3.00 -18.68 14.93
N GLY A 124 3.32 -17.70 15.78
CA GLY A 124 3.80 -17.99 17.13
C GLY A 124 2.80 -18.78 17.98
N TRP A 125 1.49 -18.57 17.77
CA TRP A 125 0.44 -19.36 18.42
C TRP A 125 0.30 -20.75 17.79
N GLN A 126 0.62 -20.88 16.50
CA GLN A 126 0.58 -22.14 15.77
C GLN A 126 1.51 -23.20 16.36
N ASP A 127 2.74 -22.80 16.72
CA ASP A 127 3.71 -23.70 17.36
C ASP A 127 3.28 -24.15 18.77
N GLN A 128 2.29 -23.46 19.36
CA GLN A 128 1.68 -23.77 20.65
C GLN A 128 0.29 -24.43 20.51
N LEU A 129 -0.18 -24.75 19.29
CA LEU A 129 -1.42 -25.52 19.14
C LEU A 129 -1.18 -26.97 19.58
N SER A 130 -1.41 -27.22 20.87
CA SER A 130 -1.55 -28.55 21.41
C SER A 130 -3.02 -29.00 21.41
N LEU A 131 -3.22 -30.30 21.22
CA LEU A 131 -4.50 -30.96 21.47
C LEU A 131 -4.51 -31.45 22.91
N SER A 132 -5.59 -31.15 23.64
CA SER A 132 -5.80 -31.67 24.99
C SER A 132 -6.66 -32.92 24.91
N VAL A 133 -6.05 -34.08 25.15
CA VAL A 133 -6.74 -35.38 25.21
C VAL A 133 -7.00 -35.72 26.67
N TYR A 134 -8.26 -35.69 27.09
CA TYR A 134 -8.69 -36.05 28.43
C TYR A 134 -8.86 -37.57 28.54
N LEU A 135 -8.22 -38.16 29.54
CA LEU A 135 -8.31 -39.59 29.84
C LEU A 135 -9.51 -39.86 30.76
N ASP A 136 -9.99 -41.11 30.73
CA ASP A 136 -11.02 -41.58 31.67
C ASP A 136 -10.63 -41.32 33.14
N SER A 137 -11.59 -40.81 33.92
CA SER A 137 -11.39 -40.54 35.35
C SER A 137 -11.05 -41.82 36.13
N GLY A 138 -10.01 -41.75 36.96
CA GLY A 138 -9.56 -42.87 37.81
C GLY A 138 -8.72 -43.94 37.08
N MET A 139 -8.22 -43.65 35.88
CA MET A 139 -7.30 -44.54 35.17
C MET A 139 -5.97 -44.71 35.93
N ALA A 140 -5.47 -45.95 36.00
CA ALA A 140 -4.17 -46.24 36.60
C ALA A 140 -3.00 -45.73 35.74
N ASP A 141 -1.91 -45.28 36.37
CA ASP A 141 -0.71 -44.74 35.68
C ASP A 141 -0.13 -45.67 34.60
N ALA A 142 -0.18 -46.98 34.84
CA ALA A 142 0.30 -47.97 33.88
C ALA A 142 -0.57 -48.05 32.61
N GLN A 143 -1.84 -47.65 32.69
CA GLN A 143 -2.75 -47.58 31.55
C GLN A 143 -2.62 -46.24 30.81
N SER A 144 -2.47 -45.12 31.53
CA SER A 144 -2.24 -43.81 30.91
C SER A 144 -0.93 -43.80 30.12
N LEU A 145 0.14 -44.41 30.65
CA LEU A 145 1.41 -44.59 29.93
C LEU A 145 1.27 -45.44 28.65
N LYS A 146 0.33 -46.40 28.60
CA LYS A 146 0.08 -47.16 27.36
C LYS A 146 -0.57 -46.28 26.29
N VAL A 147 -1.53 -45.44 26.69
CA VAL A 147 -2.18 -44.48 25.78
C VAL A 147 -1.14 -43.49 25.25
N VAL A 148 -0.28 -42.93 26.11
CA VAL A 148 0.81 -42.03 25.71
C VAL A 148 1.71 -42.68 24.64
N ASN A 149 2.14 -43.92 24.85
CA ASN A 149 2.97 -44.65 23.88
C ASN A 149 2.24 -44.91 22.54
N GLN A 150 0.93 -45.17 22.59
CA GLN A 150 0.11 -45.34 21.37
C GLN A 150 0.00 -44.03 20.60
N VAL A 151 -0.27 -42.91 21.28
CA VAL A 151 -0.36 -41.58 20.67
C VAL A 151 0.98 -41.17 20.06
N GLN A 152 2.09 -41.40 20.76
CA GLN A 152 3.43 -41.08 20.29
C GLN A 152 3.86 -41.91 19.07
N SER A 153 3.23 -43.07 18.84
CA SER A 153 3.51 -43.92 17.67
C SER A 153 2.83 -43.44 16.38
N LEU A 154 1.91 -42.47 16.46
CA LEU A 154 1.23 -41.90 15.30
C LEU A 154 2.17 -41.00 14.50
N GLU A 155 2.23 -41.20 13.18
CA GLU A 155 3.09 -40.42 12.28
C GLU A 155 2.73 -38.92 12.26
N SER A 156 1.47 -38.61 12.56
CA SER A 156 0.92 -37.24 12.61
C SER A 156 1.21 -36.50 13.93
N VAL A 157 1.95 -37.12 14.86
CA VAL A 157 2.27 -36.55 16.19
C VAL A 157 3.76 -36.22 16.27
N ASP A 158 4.08 -35.03 16.78
CA ASP A 158 5.46 -34.60 16.97
C ASP A 158 5.95 -34.85 18.40
N SER A 159 5.15 -34.45 19.40
CA SER A 159 5.46 -34.67 20.82
C SER A 159 4.19 -34.93 21.63
N VAL A 160 4.38 -35.61 22.77
CA VAL A 160 3.31 -35.99 23.69
C VAL A 160 3.79 -35.73 25.11
N THR A 161 3.02 -34.97 25.87
CA THR A 161 3.29 -34.67 27.28
C THR A 161 2.13 -35.19 28.14
N LEU A 162 2.44 -35.99 29.16
CA LEU A 162 1.43 -36.43 30.13
C LEU A 162 1.41 -35.45 31.30
N ILE A 163 0.26 -34.87 31.56
CA ILE A 163 -0.02 -34.03 32.73
C ILE A 163 -0.84 -34.88 33.70
N SER A 164 -0.24 -35.16 34.86
CA SER A 164 -0.95 -35.93 35.89
C SER A 164 -2.07 -35.08 36.52
N PRO A 165 -3.09 -35.72 37.14
CA PRO A 165 -4.14 -35.00 37.86
C PRO A 165 -3.57 -34.03 38.91
N GLU A 166 -2.49 -34.39 39.59
CA GLU A 166 -1.82 -33.58 40.60
C GLU A 166 -1.10 -32.37 39.98
N GLN A 167 -0.42 -32.58 38.85
CA GLN A 167 0.25 -31.49 38.12
C GLN A 167 -0.75 -30.49 37.56
N GLY A 168 -1.86 -30.98 36.97
CA GLY A 168 -2.93 -30.13 36.48
C GLY A 168 -3.60 -29.33 37.61
N LEU A 169 -3.68 -29.90 38.82
CA LEU A 169 -4.19 -29.20 39.99
C LEU A 169 -3.24 -28.08 40.45
N GLU A 170 -1.93 -28.30 40.45
CA GLU A 170 -0.92 -27.29 40.79
C GLU A 170 -0.94 -26.12 39.80
N GLU A 171 -1.03 -26.41 38.50
CA GLU A 171 -1.13 -25.39 37.45
C GLU A 171 -2.44 -24.60 37.54
N PHE A 172 -3.57 -25.29 37.76
CA PHE A 172 -4.87 -24.64 37.93
C PHE A 172 -4.93 -23.75 39.18
N GLN A 173 -4.25 -24.12 40.27
CA GLN A 173 -4.11 -23.26 41.46
C GLN A 173 -3.38 -21.95 41.14
N GLY A 174 -2.39 -21.98 40.26
CA GLY A 174 -1.64 -20.79 39.83
C GLY A 174 -2.47 -19.79 39.03
N VAL A 175 -3.48 -20.26 38.28
CA VAL A 175 -4.30 -19.42 37.38
C VAL A 175 -5.63 -18.99 38.01
N ALA A 176 -6.36 -19.92 38.64
CA ALA A 176 -7.70 -19.68 39.19
C ALA A 176 -7.69 -19.23 40.66
N GLY A 177 -6.56 -19.40 41.34
CA GLY A 177 -6.40 -19.12 42.78
C GLY A 177 -6.89 -20.28 43.66
N ALA A 178 -6.18 -20.52 44.77
CA ALA A 178 -6.40 -21.65 45.66
C ALA A 178 -7.80 -21.68 46.32
N GLU A 179 -8.49 -20.55 46.40
CA GLU A 179 -9.84 -20.43 47.00
C GLU A 179 -10.94 -21.13 46.20
N LEU A 180 -10.78 -21.29 44.88
CA LEU A 180 -11.77 -21.99 44.06
C LEU A 180 -11.70 -23.52 44.24
N LEU A 181 -10.50 -24.03 44.58
CA LEU A 181 -10.24 -25.47 44.72
C LEU A 181 -10.60 -26.03 46.09
N SER A 182 -10.62 -25.19 47.13
CA SER A 182 -11.05 -25.60 48.48
C SER A 182 -12.54 -25.95 48.57
N LEU A 183 -13.31 -25.69 47.51
CA LEU A 183 -14.73 -26.04 47.38
C LEU A 183 -14.95 -27.51 46.97
N PHE A 184 -13.91 -28.24 46.56
CA PHE A 184 -13.98 -29.64 46.15
C PHE A 184 -13.33 -30.56 47.20
N GLU A 185 -14.01 -31.64 47.59
CA GLU A 185 -13.51 -32.61 48.60
C GLU A 185 -12.40 -33.54 48.07
N SER A 186 -12.27 -33.68 46.75
CA SER A 186 -11.26 -34.50 46.07
C SER A 186 -10.89 -33.88 44.72
N ASN A 187 -9.73 -34.26 44.16
CA ASN A 187 -9.25 -33.74 42.87
C ASN A 187 -10.23 -34.13 41.74
N PRO A 188 -10.95 -33.17 41.14
CA PRO A 188 -11.92 -33.47 40.08
C PRO A 188 -11.26 -33.59 38.70
N LEU A 189 -9.96 -33.30 38.56
CA LEU A 189 -9.29 -33.21 37.27
C LEU A 189 -8.87 -34.61 36.78
N PRO A 190 -9.25 -35.00 35.55
CA PRO A 190 -8.69 -36.18 34.91
C PRO A 190 -7.23 -35.94 34.49
N ALA A 191 -6.52 -37.03 34.15
CA ALA A 191 -5.21 -36.91 33.52
C ALA A 191 -5.37 -36.38 32.09
N VAL A 192 -4.47 -35.50 31.67
CA VAL A 192 -4.51 -34.87 30.33
C VAL A 192 -3.25 -35.26 29.57
N ILE A 193 -3.41 -35.68 28.32
CA ILE A 193 -2.32 -35.86 27.38
C ILE A 193 -2.33 -34.67 26.44
N GLU A 194 -1.29 -33.86 26.51
CA GLU A 194 -1.05 -32.77 25.57
C GLU A 194 -0.31 -33.31 24.35
N VAL A 195 -0.92 -33.16 23.17
CA VAL A 195 -0.40 -33.71 21.91
C VAL A 195 -0.07 -32.57 20.97
N VAL A 196 1.20 -32.45 20.57
CA VAL A 196 1.62 -31.50 19.53
C VAL A 196 1.59 -32.22 18.18
N PRO A 197 0.74 -31.79 17.24
CA PRO A 197 0.60 -32.45 15.94
C PRO A 197 1.74 -32.05 15.00
N ARG A 198 2.24 -33.01 14.23
CA ARG A 198 3.20 -32.77 13.14
C ARG A 198 2.46 -32.39 11.85
N LEU A 199 1.76 -31.26 11.88
CA LEU A 199 0.92 -30.80 10.77
C LEU A 199 1.18 -29.32 10.49
N ASP A 200 1.45 -28.99 9.22
CA ASP A 200 1.63 -27.61 8.77
C ASP A 200 0.27 -26.93 8.61
N VAL A 201 0.03 -25.83 9.32
CA VAL A 201 -1.25 -25.11 9.30
C VAL A 201 -1.43 -24.29 8.02
N GLU A 202 -0.35 -24.04 7.26
CA GLU A 202 -0.42 -23.41 5.95
C GLU A 202 -0.88 -24.37 4.84
N ASP A 203 -0.87 -25.69 5.10
CA ASP A 203 -1.37 -26.70 4.15
C ASP A 203 -2.90 -26.61 4.03
N GLU A 204 -3.42 -26.49 2.79
CA GLU A 204 -4.87 -26.51 2.53
C GLU A 204 -5.56 -27.77 3.08
N GLN A 205 -4.81 -28.89 3.20
CA GLN A 205 -5.30 -30.16 3.74
C GLN A 205 -5.23 -30.27 5.26
N TYR A 206 -4.59 -29.32 5.94
CA TYR A 206 -4.47 -29.27 7.39
C TYR A 206 -5.79 -29.57 8.15
N PRO A 207 -6.93 -28.91 7.86
CA PRO A 207 -8.17 -29.16 8.59
C PRO A 207 -8.70 -30.59 8.42
N LEU A 208 -8.43 -31.22 7.28
CA LEU A 208 -8.86 -32.59 7.02
C LEU A 208 -7.96 -33.59 7.75
N ARG A 209 -6.64 -33.44 7.66
CA ARG A 209 -5.66 -34.30 8.35
C ARG A 209 -5.78 -34.22 9.85
N MET A 210 -6.02 -33.02 10.36
CA MET A 210 -6.22 -32.81 11.78
C MET A 210 -7.52 -33.43 12.28
N ARG A 211 -8.62 -33.30 11.54
CA ARG A 211 -9.89 -33.97 11.91
C ARG A 211 -9.73 -35.49 11.93
N GLU A 212 -8.94 -36.05 11.01
CA GLU A 212 -8.63 -37.47 11.03
C GLU A 212 -7.78 -37.85 12.26
N LEU A 213 -6.80 -37.03 12.64
CA LEU A 213 -6.03 -37.22 13.88
C LEU A 213 -6.94 -37.19 15.11
N VAL A 214 -7.81 -36.20 15.26
CA VAL A 214 -8.78 -36.14 16.37
C VAL A 214 -9.63 -37.40 16.42
N ARG A 215 -10.16 -37.86 15.28
CA ARG A 215 -10.97 -39.08 15.21
C ARG A 215 -10.18 -40.34 15.59
N GLN A 216 -8.89 -40.39 15.25
CA GLN A 216 -8.02 -41.50 15.66
C GLN A 216 -7.76 -41.48 17.17
N LEU A 217 -7.59 -40.31 17.76
CA LEU A 217 -7.39 -40.13 19.20
C LEU A 217 -8.65 -40.49 19.99
N GLU A 218 -9.82 -40.02 19.56
CA GLU A 218 -11.13 -40.35 20.17
C GLU A 218 -11.46 -41.86 20.09
N ALA A 219 -10.87 -42.59 19.14
CA ALA A 219 -11.08 -44.03 18.99
C ALA A 219 -10.19 -44.89 19.91
N LEU A 220 -9.25 -44.29 20.64
CA LEU A 220 -8.38 -45.01 21.57
C LEU A 220 -9.14 -45.37 22.85
N ASN A 221 -8.95 -46.60 23.32
CA ASN A 221 -9.52 -47.03 24.60
C ASN A 221 -8.87 -46.26 25.76
N GLY A 222 -9.69 -45.64 26.60
CA GLY A 222 -9.23 -44.85 27.74
C GLY A 222 -9.25 -43.32 27.51
N VAL A 223 -9.65 -42.87 26.33
CA VAL A 223 -9.86 -41.44 26.03
C VAL A 223 -11.34 -41.11 26.24
N ASP A 224 -11.60 -40.07 27.03
CA ASP A 224 -12.96 -39.58 27.30
C ASP A 224 -13.35 -38.48 26.29
N GLU A 225 -12.53 -37.44 26.19
CA GLU A 225 -12.77 -36.30 25.31
C GLU A 225 -11.47 -35.76 24.70
N VAL A 226 -11.50 -35.38 23.42
CA VAL A 226 -10.41 -34.64 22.77
C VAL A 226 -10.88 -33.20 22.58
N SER A 227 -10.37 -32.29 23.41
CA SER A 227 -10.67 -30.87 23.25
C SER A 227 -9.67 -30.22 22.33
N TYR A 228 -10.21 -29.61 21.28
CA TYR A 228 -9.42 -28.99 20.26
C TYR A 228 -10.20 -27.88 19.56
N ASP A 229 -9.97 -26.64 19.99
CA ASP A 229 -10.66 -25.48 19.39
C ASP A 229 -9.88 -24.96 18.19
N LEU A 230 -9.95 -25.69 17.07
CA LEU A 230 -9.31 -25.25 15.82
C LEU A 230 -10.04 -24.13 15.10
N GLN A 231 -11.35 -24.08 15.32
CA GLN A 231 -12.23 -23.32 14.45
C GLN A 231 -11.91 -21.84 14.55
N TRP A 232 -11.53 -21.35 15.74
CA TRP A 232 -11.14 -19.96 15.90
C TRP A 232 -9.80 -19.65 15.22
N VAL A 233 -8.78 -20.50 15.36
CA VAL A 233 -7.45 -20.30 14.76
C VAL A 233 -7.55 -20.28 13.24
N GLN A 234 -8.23 -21.27 12.67
CA GLN A 234 -8.39 -21.36 11.22
C GLN A 234 -9.22 -20.18 10.68
N ARG A 235 -10.26 -19.74 11.40
CA ARG A 235 -11.02 -18.52 11.03
C ARG A 235 -10.11 -17.30 11.08
N LEU A 236 -9.27 -17.17 12.10
CA LEU A 236 -8.34 -16.06 12.24
C LEU A 236 -7.33 -16.00 11.10
N ILE A 237 -6.68 -17.12 10.76
CA ILE A 237 -5.75 -17.21 9.63
C ILE A 237 -6.45 -16.82 8.32
N ASN A 238 -7.66 -17.33 8.09
CA ASN A 238 -8.45 -16.96 6.91
C ASN A 238 -8.81 -15.47 6.88
N TYR A 239 -9.12 -14.86 8.03
CA TYR A 239 -9.39 -13.42 8.12
C TYR A 239 -8.13 -12.58 7.89
N VAL A 240 -6.98 -13.01 8.39
CA VAL A 240 -5.69 -12.34 8.15
C VAL A 240 -5.29 -12.46 6.68
N GLY A 241 -5.43 -13.63 6.06
CA GLY A 241 -5.20 -13.82 4.62
C GLY A 241 -6.18 -13.03 3.75
N LEU A 242 -7.44 -12.90 4.17
CA LEU A 242 -8.42 -12.02 3.52
C LEU A 242 -7.98 -10.55 3.61
N ALA A 243 -7.50 -10.10 4.78
CA ALA A 243 -6.99 -8.74 4.98
C ALA A 243 -5.78 -8.46 4.08
N GLU A 244 -4.88 -9.43 3.88
CA GLU A 244 -3.78 -9.31 2.92
C GLU A 244 -4.26 -9.07 1.49
N ARG A 245 -5.24 -9.86 1.02
CA ARG A 245 -5.82 -9.71 -0.32
C ARG A 245 -6.50 -8.35 -0.49
N PHE A 246 -7.20 -7.86 0.54
CA PHE A 246 -7.76 -6.51 0.55
C PHE A 246 -6.68 -5.43 0.50
N ALA A 247 -5.57 -5.61 1.23
CA ALA A 247 -4.45 -4.68 1.21
C ALA A 247 -3.82 -4.57 -0.18
N LEU A 248 -3.63 -5.71 -0.86
CA LEU A 248 -3.14 -5.76 -2.24
C LEU A 248 -4.13 -5.09 -3.20
N LEU A 249 -5.43 -5.35 -3.08
CA LEU A 249 -6.45 -4.73 -3.92
C LEU A 249 -6.45 -3.21 -3.78
N ILE A 250 -6.43 -2.69 -2.55
CA ILE A 250 -6.33 -1.26 -2.25
C ILE A 250 -5.01 -0.70 -2.79
N GLY A 251 -3.90 -1.44 -2.65
CA GLY A 251 -2.60 -1.08 -3.19
C GLY A 251 -2.60 -0.92 -4.70
N ILE A 252 -3.22 -1.84 -5.45
CA ILE A 252 -3.36 -1.74 -6.90
C ILE A 252 -4.17 -0.50 -7.28
N LEU A 253 -5.28 -0.23 -6.59
CA LEU A 253 -6.12 0.94 -6.86
C LEU A 253 -5.38 2.26 -6.61
N LEU A 254 -4.62 2.35 -5.51
CA LEU A 254 -3.81 3.51 -5.17
C LEU A 254 -2.61 3.68 -6.11
N ALA A 255 -2.02 2.58 -6.58
CA ALA A 255 -0.99 2.60 -7.61
C ALA A 255 -1.54 3.14 -8.94
N LEU A 256 -2.73 2.72 -9.35
CA LEU A 256 -3.41 3.26 -10.53
C LEU A 256 -3.69 4.77 -10.36
N ALA A 257 -4.17 5.19 -9.19
CA ALA A 257 -4.39 6.59 -8.87
C ALA A 257 -3.09 7.42 -8.96
N ALA A 258 -1.98 6.90 -8.46
CA ALA A 258 -0.66 7.55 -8.57
C ALA A 258 -0.22 7.68 -10.03
N VAL A 259 -0.35 6.62 -10.83
CA VAL A 259 -0.05 6.62 -12.27
C VAL A 259 -0.87 7.69 -12.99
N LEU A 260 -2.18 7.76 -12.73
CA LEU A 260 -3.08 8.74 -13.33
C LEU A 260 -2.72 10.18 -12.91
N ALA A 261 -2.40 10.40 -11.64
CA ALA A 261 -2.04 11.71 -11.15
C ALA A 261 -0.70 12.21 -11.74
N ILE A 262 0.31 11.35 -11.80
CA ILE A 262 1.58 11.65 -12.46
C ILE A 262 1.34 11.93 -13.95
N SER A 263 0.49 11.12 -14.60
CA SER A 263 0.16 11.31 -16.01
C SER A 263 -0.48 12.67 -16.26
N ASN A 264 -1.39 13.10 -15.39
CA ASN A 264 -2.03 14.41 -15.47
C ASN A 264 -1.04 15.55 -15.19
N SER A 265 -0.17 15.38 -14.20
CA SER A 265 0.87 16.38 -13.87
C SER A 265 1.81 16.61 -15.06
N ILE A 266 2.27 15.53 -15.70
CA ILE A 266 3.15 15.61 -16.88
C ILE A 266 2.41 16.16 -18.10
N ARG A 267 1.14 15.83 -18.29
CA ARG A 267 0.31 16.43 -19.34
C ARG A 267 0.27 17.96 -19.20
N LEU A 268 0.02 18.46 -17.99
CA LEU A 268 0.01 19.90 -17.71
C LEU A 268 1.40 20.53 -17.91
N GLU A 269 2.47 19.80 -17.57
CA GLU A 269 3.84 20.25 -17.82
C GLU A 269 4.15 20.37 -19.32
N ILE A 270 3.71 19.40 -20.12
CA ILE A 270 3.85 19.42 -21.59
C ILE A 270 3.09 20.63 -22.18
N GLU A 271 1.85 20.86 -21.74
CA GLU A 271 1.03 21.96 -22.26
C GLU A 271 1.64 23.33 -21.93
N ASN A 272 2.12 23.51 -20.70
CA ASN A 272 2.81 24.74 -20.28
C ASN A 272 4.08 25.03 -21.11
N ARG A 273 4.68 24.01 -21.73
CA ARG A 273 5.89 24.13 -22.57
C ARG A 273 5.62 23.90 -24.06
N ARG A 274 4.36 23.94 -24.49
CA ARG A 274 3.97 23.64 -25.88
C ARG A 274 4.75 24.45 -26.91
N GLN A 275 4.97 25.74 -26.66
CA GLN A 275 5.70 26.63 -27.59
C GLN A 275 7.19 26.24 -27.71
N GLU A 276 7.84 25.86 -26.62
CA GLU A 276 9.23 25.37 -26.62
C GLU A 276 9.34 24.08 -27.44
N ILE A 277 8.38 23.17 -27.26
CA ILE A 277 8.32 21.88 -27.98
C ILE A 277 8.16 22.10 -29.49
N ILE A 278 7.30 23.03 -29.91
CA ILE A 278 7.09 23.35 -31.33
C ILE A 278 8.38 23.87 -31.97
N VAL A 279 9.09 24.78 -31.30
CA VAL A 279 10.38 25.29 -31.81
C VAL A 279 11.39 24.16 -31.96
N ILE A 280 11.46 23.23 -31.01
CA ILE A 280 12.36 22.06 -31.10
C ILE A 280 11.99 21.16 -32.29
N LYS A 281 10.69 20.93 -32.53
CA LYS A 281 10.22 20.14 -33.69
C LYS A 281 10.54 20.82 -35.02
N LEU A 282 10.36 22.14 -35.11
CA LEU A 282 10.66 22.92 -36.32
C LEU A 282 12.14 22.92 -36.71
N VAL A 283 13.05 22.85 -35.73
CA VAL A 283 14.50 22.77 -35.96
C VAL A 283 14.96 21.33 -36.26
N GLY A 284 14.03 20.36 -36.31
CA GLY A 284 14.31 18.95 -36.65
C GLY A 284 14.67 18.07 -35.46
N GLY A 285 14.26 18.44 -34.24
CA GLY A 285 14.44 17.61 -33.05
C GLY A 285 13.69 16.28 -33.15
N THR A 286 14.32 15.19 -32.72
CA THR A 286 13.66 13.87 -32.68
C THR A 286 12.63 13.79 -31.55
N ASP A 287 11.55 13.04 -31.76
CA ASP A 287 10.54 12.79 -30.72
C ASP A 287 11.14 12.23 -29.43
N SER A 288 12.05 11.26 -29.54
CA SER A 288 12.75 10.69 -28.38
C SER A 288 13.51 11.73 -27.55
N PHE A 289 14.10 12.74 -28.20
CA PHE A 289 14.80 13.83 -27.52
C PHE A 289 13.85 14.68 -26.67
N ILE A 290 12.63 14.88 -27.16
CA ILE A 290 11.59 15.65 -26.47
C ILE A 290 10.99 14.83 -25.31
N ARG A 291 10.87 13.51 -25.46
CA ARG A 291 10.24 12.61 -24.47
C ARG A 291 11.10 12.37 -23.23
N LEU A 292 12.42 12.25 -23.39
CA LEU A 292 13.33 11.84 -22.30
C LEU A 292 13.25 12.71 -21.02
N PRO A 293 13.27 14.04 -21.11
CA PRO A 293 13.19 14.90 -19.93
C PRO A 293 11.94 14.66 -19.07
N PHE A 294 10.80 14.37 -19.69
CA PHE A 294 9.54 14.09 -19.00
C PHE A 294 9.54 12.73 -18.30
N LEU A 295 10.17 11.71 -18.91
CA LEU A 295 10.38 10.41 -18.25
C LEU A 295 11.28 10.56 -17.00
N TYR A 296 12.30 11.42 -17.07
CA TYR A 296 13.14 11.74 -15.91
C TYR A 296 12.38 12.52 -14.83
N SER A 297 11.46 13.42 -15.19
CA SER A 297 10.55 14.03 -14.21
C SER A 297 9.71 12.97 -13.47
N GLY A 298 9.19 11.97 -14.20
CA GLY A 298 8.52 10.80 -13.63
C GLY A 298 9.40 10.03 -12.64
N PHE A 299 10.64 9.71 -13.03
CA PHE A 299 11.62 9.07 -12.15
C PHE A 299 11.81 9.83 -10.82
N TRP A 300 11.97 11.16 -10.90
CA TRP A 300 12.12 11.99 -9.71
C TRP A 300 10.86 12.04 -8.84
N TYR A 301 9.66 12.07 -9.43
CA TYR A 301 8.42 11.95 -8.65
C TYR A 301 8.36 10.62 -7.90
N GLY A 302 8.78 9.52 -8.51
CA GLY A 302 8.88 8.21 -7.87
C GLY A 302 9.90 8.18 -6.73
N VAL A 303 11.11 8.69 -6.94
CA VAL A 303 12.16 8.75 -5.90
C VAL A 303 11.74 9.64 -4.74
N LEU A 304 11.23 10.84 -5.01
CA LEU A 304 10.78 11.76 -3.96
C LEU A 304 9.58 11.20 -3.21
N GLY A 305 8.61 10.62 -3.92
CA GLY A 305 7.45 9.97 -3.31
C GLY A 305 7.83 8.78 -2.44
N ALA A 306 8.74 7.91 -2.89
CA ALA A 306 9.24 6.78 -2.09
C ALA A 306 10.02 7.23 -0.86
N THR A 307 10.83 8.27 -1.00
CA THR A 307 11.58 8.86 0.13
C THR A 307 10.62 9.41 1.17
N LEU A 308 9.62 10.18 0.74
CA LEU A 308 8.61 10.73 1.63
C LEU A 308 7.79 9.62 2.29
N ALA A 309 7.40 8.58 1.54
CA ALA A 309 6.69 7.42 2.05
C ALA A 309 7.51 6.66 3.10
N THR A 310 8.80 6.44 2.86
CA THR A 310 9.69 5.77 3.81
C THR A 310 9.81 6.58 5.11
N VAL A 311 9.98 7.90 5.00
CA VAL A 311 10.00 8.80 6.18
C VAL A 311 8.67 8.75 6.93
N CYS A 312 7.54 8.78 6.22
CA CYS A 312 6.21 8.66 6.84
C CYS A 312 6.04 7.32 7.56
N LEU A 313 6.40 6.20 6.94
CA LEU A 313 6.33 4.87 7.55
C LEU A 313 7.22 4.78 8.79
N TRP A 314 8.42 5.33 8.74
CA TRP A 314 9.34 5.36 9.88
C TRP A 314 8.79 6.20 11.04
N LEU A 315 8.22 7.38 10.74
CA LEU A 315 7.56 8.22 11.74
C LEU A 315 6.35 7.51 12.37
N ILE A 316 5.51 6.86 11.54
CA ILE A 316 4.36 6.07 12.03
C ILE A 316 4.84 4.93 12.93
N GLY A 317 5.91 4.22 12.53
CA GLY A 317 6.51 3.15 13.31
C GLY A 317 7.03 3.63 14.67
N LEU A 318 7.72 4.78 14.72
CA LEU A 318 8.16 5.38 15.98
C LEU A 318 6.99 5.78 16.89
N TRP A 319 5.91 6.29 16.31
CA TRP A 319 4.70 6.65 17.05
C TRP A 319 3.94 5.43 17.59
N LEU A 320 3.90 4.32 16.84
CA LEU A 320 3.23 3.08 17.24
C LEU A 320 4.06 2.22 18.19
N SER A 321 5.39 2.25 18.08
CA SER A 321 6.31 1.41 18.86
C SER A 321 6.02 1.36 20.36
N PRO A 322 5.80 2.48 21.08
CA PRO A 322 5.53 2.43 22.52
C PRO A 322 4.14 1.86 22.86
N PHE A 323 3.18 1.94 21.93
CA PHE A 323 1.85 1.37 22.13
C PHE A 323 1.89 -0.15 21.93
N VAL A 324 2.60 -0.59 20.89
CA VAL A 324 2.80 -2.01 20.58
C VAL A 324 3.59 -2.70 21.69
N SER A 325 4.69 -2.11 22.18
CA SER A 325 5.49 -2.73 23.25
C SER A 325 4.73 -2.90 24.57
N ARG A 326 3.86 -1.94 24.93
CA ARG A 326 2.98 -2.08 26.11
C ARG A 326 1.99 -3.23 25.93
N LEU A 327 1.40 -3.36 24.75
CA LEU A 327 0.50 -4.48 24.46
C LEU A 327 1.24 -5.81 24.55
N LEU A 328 2.40 -5.96 23.91
CA LEU A 328 3.16 -7.22 23.96
C LEU A 328 3.59 -7.58 25.39
N SER A 329 3.98 -6.59 26.21
CA SER A 329 4.34 -6.84 27.62
C SER A 329 3.19 -7.39 28.47
N LEU A 330 1.93 -7.12 28.11
CA LEU A 330 0.75 -7.64 28.80
C LEU A 330 0.45 -9.11 28.45
N TYR A 331 0.94 -9.58 27.30
CA TYR A 331 0.73 -10.93 26.79
C TYR A 331 1.96 -11.83 26.95
N SER A 332 3.01 -11.37 27.66
CA SER A 332 4.27 -12.11 27.88
C SER A 332 4.87 -12.71 26.60
N SER A 333 4.68 -12.04 25.47
CA SER A 333 5.08 -12.58 24.16
C SER A 333 6.40 -11.97 23.71
N ASP A 334 7.41 -12.83 23.50
CA ASP A 334 8.73 -12.47 22.96
C ASP A 334 8.70 -12.22 21.44
N VAL A 335 7.58 -11.70 20.92
CA VAL A 335 7.40 -11.53 19.48
C VAL A 335 8.16 -10.31 19.00
N VAL A 336 9.13 -10.54 18.13
CA VAL A 336 9.92 -9.50 17.48
C VAL A 336 9.04 -8.78 16.46
N VAL A 337 8.71 -7.53 16.73
CA VAL A 337 7.99 -6.67 15.76
C VAL A 337 8.85 -6.49 14.52
N ASN A 338 8.34 -6.87 13.35
CA ASN A 338 9.01 -6.64 12.09
C ASN A 338 8.91 -5.16 11.72
N TYR A 339 10.07 -4.49 11.69
CA TYR A 339 10.21 -3.15 11.15
C TYR A 339 10.51 -3.20 9.65
N LEU A 340 10.35 -2.06 8.96
CA LEU A 340 10.69 -1.92 7.55
C LEU A 340 12.16 -2.31 7.31
N GLY A 341 12.38 -3.49 6.72
CA GLY A 341 13.71 -3.97 6.39
C GLY A 341 14.33 -3.20 5.22
N LEU A 342 15.65 -3.28 5.08
CA LEU A 342 16.36 -2.68 3.95
C LEU A 342 15.86 -3.23 2.59
N VAL A 343 15.48 -4.51 2.57
CA VAL A 343 14.89 -5.17 1.40
C VAL A 343 13.53 -4.58 1.06
N ASP A 344 12.69 -4.26 2.05
CA ASP A 344 11.35 -3.72 1.83
C ASP A 344 11.40 -2.27 1.35
N VAL A 345 12.33 -1.48 1.90
CA VAL A 345 12.63 -0.14 1.39
C VAL A 345 13.08 -0.21 -0.07
N LEU A 346 13.97 -1.15 -0.42
CA LEU A 346 14.43 -1.28 -1.79
C LEU A 346 13.30 -1.68 -2.75
N LYS A 347 12.43 -2.62 -2.35
CA LYS A 347 11.23 -3.00 -3.10
C LYS A 347 10.29 -1.81 -3.29
N LEU A 348 10.07 -1.01 -2.24
CA LEU A 348 9.24 0.19 -2.28
C LEU A 348 9.77 1.22 -3.28
N TYR A 349 11.07 1.50 -3.25
CA TYR A 349 11.71 2.41 -4.21
C TYR A 349 11.61 1.90 -5.64
N LEU A 350 11.90 0.61 -5.86
CA LEU A 350 11.81 0.00 -7.19
C LEU A 350 10.38 0.08 -7.74
N CYS A 351 9.39 -0.31 -6.94
CA CYS A 351 7.97 -0.26 -7.31
C CYS A 351 7.53 1.18 -7.62
N SER A 352 7.88 2.14 -6.74
CA SER A 352 7.56 3.55 -6.92
C SER A 352 8.12 4.13 -8.22
N VAL A 353 9.40 3.85 -8.52
CA VAL A 353 10.04 4.32 -9.75
C VAL A 353 9.37 3.72 -10.98
N ILE A 354 9.08 2.42 -10.96
CA ILE A 354 8.40 1.75 -12.09
C ILE A 354 7.03 2.37 -12.33
N LEU A 355 6.21 2.54 -11.29
CA LEU A 355 4.89 3.15 -11.41
C LEU A 355 4.98 4.60 -11.93
N ALA A 356 5.92 5.39 -11.40
CA ALA A 356 6.07 6.77 -11.77
C ALA A 356 6.57 6.97 -13.22
N VAL A 357 7.53 6.15 -13.65
CA VAL A 357 8.01 6.13 -15.04
C VAL A 357 6.91 5.63 -15.97
N THR A 358 6.09 4.65 -15.56
CA THR A 358 4.96 4.16 -16.35
C THR A 358 3.91 5.24 -16.55
N GLY A 359 3.56 6.00 -15.50
CA GLY A 359 2.65 7.15 -15.62
C GLY A 359 3.21 8.26 -16.51
N ALA A 360 4.50 8.56 -16.38
CA ALA A 360 5.17 9.51 -17.27
C ALA A 360 5.16 9.07 -18.73
N TRP A 361 5.46 7.80 -18.98
CA TRP A 361 5.47 7.23 -20.31
C TRP A 361 4.08 7.26 -20.95
N LEU A 362 3.03 6.92 -20.20
CA LEU A 362 1.63 6.96 -20.68
C LEU A 362 1.21 8.38 -21.10
N ALA A 363 1.56 9.39 -20.29
CA ALA A 363 1.26 10.78 -20.61
C ALA A 363 1.97 11.26 -21.87
N VAL A 364 3.27 10.93 -21.97
CA VAL A 364 4.12 11.37 -23.08
C VAL A 364 3.71 10.72 -24.40
N TYR A 365 3.44 9.40 -24.40
CA TYR A 365 3.04 8.69 -25.62
C TYR A 365 1.69 9.19 -26.15
N ARG A 366 0.76 9.51 -25.25
CA ARG A 366 -0.59 9.95 -25.63
C ARG A 366 -0.63 11.40 -26.13
N HIS A 367 0.05 12.34 -25.46
CA HIS A 367 -0.14 13.77 -25.74
C HIS A 367 0.93 14.40 -26.63
N LEU A 368 2.14 13.83 -26.69
CA LEU A 368 3.20 14.41 -27.53
C LEU A 368 2.96 14.18 -29.03
N GLY A 369 2.18 13.16 -29.38
CA GLY A 369 1.73 12.89 -30.74
C GLY A 369 0.67 13.87 -31.26
N GLU A 370 -0.05 14.56 -30.36
CA GLU A 370 -1.07 15.55 -30.74
C GLU A 370 -0.47 16.91 -31.13
N ILE A 371 0.83 17.11 -30.91
CA ILE A 371 1.53 18.37 -31.18
C ILE A 371 2.33 18.21 -32.47
N GLU A 372 1.66 18.24 -33.62
CA GLU A 372 2.31 18.39 -34.92
C GLU A 372 2.30 19.86 -35.35
N PRO A 373 3.43 20.40 -35.85
CA PRO A 373 3.46 21.75 -36.41
C PRO A 373 2.70 21.78 -37.74
N GLU A 374 1.75 22.73 -37.88
CA GLU A 374 1.12 23.06 -39.17
C GLU A 374 2.07 23.81 -40.10
#